data_AF-A0A8S9YW62-F1
#
_entry.id   AF-A0A8S9YW62-F1
#
_cell.length_a   1.000
_cell.length_b   1.000
_cell.length_c   1.000
_cell.angle_alpha   90.00
_cell.angle_beta   90.00
_cell.angle_gamma   90.00
#
_symmetry.space_group_name_H-M   'P 1'
#
loop_
_entity.id
_entity.type
_entity.pdbx_description
1 polymer ?
#
loop_
_entity_poly.entity_id
_entity_poly.type
_entity_poly.pdbx_seq_one_letter_code
_entity_poly.pdbx_strand_id
1 'polypeptide(L)'
;MFSHVDFPVCSVGVLVCDCFPVIQRDMAKIWRTIRTHPKKSLLFAGFTFYIYGYLETKYTQDVLRRKFCSLVKPLGDVTVSPADHLRRLTVFLNPFARRGNLLKDFEKNVAPILQLGGLDVQMVYTDNDTEIKDFVTVLDPTSTDGILIASDDHVLQKRTDWQTSRLANLPIGVVPLGVWNTFARSVSSCKNPIEWCYDLLSPLLKGTVKRHHVLEISSIPAAKLERPIVHPDLPTTSDEHCVSSGKATMNTDRSRQTYSLLGLEWSVWRDVEQGGGAGSPKRKSKPTDINEHRGLLLPFSLSSPGTWTRYFGVAWRQFRFWITSVDSPESSTDIPSFFMSDSPDFSRFKRRMRTKKYNLVYTPVCNGCSKCWESRKQANEWITADETKPHKPISTFGKLFGLSVTRAANVSTIARTASPDRSTVINEECGQSHVLQLSDSAGVVLVLEEDHIRVELLGESRSFLEHLRRSWNRLQSHGYLRQEGVTTDLNVTTILCSTVELYPAITENEFYWIDNDHFEACPIRVRVRRNAVNIYQQQN
;
A
#
# COMPACT_ATOMS: atom_id res chain seq x y z
N MET A 1 -43.25 9.10 85.17
CA MET A 1 -44.48 9.88 84.87
C MET A 1 -44.25 10.48 83.50
N PHE A 2 -44.66 9.78 82.43
CA PHE A 2 -45.95 9.94 81.74
C PHE A 2 -46.14 11.40 81.28
N SER A 3 -46.38 11.73 80.01
CA SER A 3 -47.35 11.15 79.07
C SER A 3 -47.00 11.66 77.66
N HIS A 4 -46.91 10.80 76.64
CA HIS A 4 -47.96 10.55 75.62
C HIS A 4 -48.55 11.82 74.98
N VAL A 5 -48.14 12.08 73.74
CA VAL A 5 -48.88 12.88 72.74
C VAL A 5 -48.97 12.02 71.48
N ASP A 6 -50.19 11.82 71.01
CA ASP A 6 -50.58 10.87 69.98
C ASP A 6 -50.20 11.27 68.55
N PHE A 7 -49.96 10.24 67.73
CA PHE A 7 -49.81 10.29 66.26
C PHE A 7 -51.15 10.54 65.54
N PRO A 8 -51.10 11.11 64.32
CA PRO A 8 -51.88 10.55 63.23
C PRO A 8 -51.01 10.05 62.08
N VAL A 9 -51.21 8.77 61.83
CA VAL A 9 -50.95 7.89 60.68
C VAL A 9 -50.67 8.57 59.32
N CYS A 10 -49.58 8.15 58.69
CA CYS A 10 -49.29 8.33 57.27
C CYS A 10 -50.32 7.60 56.38
N SER A 11 -50.90 8.30 55.41
CA SER A 11 -51.49 7.69 54.21
C SER A 11 -50.65 8.05 52.99
N VAL A 12 -49.96 7.03 52.48
CA VAL A 12 -49.29 7.01 51.19
C VAL A 12 -50.32 7.17 50.08
N GLY A 13 -50.14 8.12 49.16
CA GLY A 13 -50.94 8.15 47.94
C GLY A 13 -50.84 9.43 47.11
N VAL A 14 -50.48 9.25 45.84
CA VAL A 14 -50.79 10.15 44.72
C VAL A 14 -49.85 11.35 44.51
N LEU A 15 -48.66 11.05 44.01
CA LEU A 15 -47.88 11.97 43.15
C LEU A 15 -47.35 11.22 41.91
N VAL A 16 -48.18 10.32 41.38
CA VAL A 16 -47.95 9.62 40.10
C VAL A 16 -49.30 9.58 39.40
N CYS A 17 -49.66 10.57 38.57
CA CYS A 17 -50.74 10.39 37.57
C CYS A 17 -50.94 11.50 36.51
N ASP A 18 -50.34 12.69 36.60
CA ASP A 18 -50.75 13.78 35.67
C ASP A 18 -49.94 13.89 34.36
N CYS A 19 -48.92 13.06 34.13
CA CYS A 19 -48.20 13.01 32.84
C CYS A 19 -48.72 11.93 31.86
N PHE A 20 -49.59 11.01 32.31
CA PHE A 20 -50.00 9.86 31.50
C PHE A 20 -50.99 10.17 30.36
N PRO A 21 -52.01 11.05 30.50
CA PRO A 21 -53.03 11.23 29.47
C PRO A 21 -52.61 12.11 28.29
N VAL A 22 -51.60 12.99 28.46
CA VAL A 22 -51.07 13.85 27.39
C VAL A 22 -50.25 13.01 26.39
N ILE A 23 -49.40 12.12 26.91
CA ILE A 23 -48.56 11.24 26.09
C ILE A 23 -49.42 10.29 25.24
N GLN A 24 -50.54 9.77 25.77
CA GLN A 24 -51.43 8.89 25.01
C GLN A 24 -52.12 9.58 23.82
N ARG A 25 -52.53 10.85 23.95
CA ARG A 25 -53.15 11.61 22.86
C ARG A 25 -52.18 11.90 21.71
N ASP A 26 -50.92 12.17 22.02
CA ASP A 26 -49.90 12.47 21.02
C ASP A 26 -49.44 11.21 20.28
N MET A 27 -49.30 10.08 21.00
CA MET A 27 -49.03 8.77 20.38
C MET A 27 -50.13 8.34 19.40
N ALA A 28 -51.41 8.59 19.72
CA ALA A 28 -52.52 8.26 18.83
C ALA A 28 -52.53 9.09 17.52
N LYS A 29 -52.12 10.37 17.59
CA LYS A 29 -51.97 11.23 16.40
C LYS A 29 -50.79 10.78 15.53
N ILE A 30 -49.65 10.46 16.16
CA ILE A 30 -48.47 9.94 15.46
C ILE A 30 -48.81 8.63 14.73
N TRP A 31 -49.52 7.71 15.40
CA TRP A 31 -49.92 6.44 14.81
C TRP A 31 -50.86 6.60 13.60
N ARG A 32 -51.83 7.53 13.67
CA ARG A 32 -52.68 7.86 12.50
C ARG A 32 -51.87 8.42 11.33
N THR A 33 -50.92 9.31 11.60
CA THR A 33 -50.05 9.90 10.57
C THR A 33 -49.13 8.86 9.92
N ILE A 34 -48.62 7.90 10.69
CA ILE A 34 -47.81 6.79 10.15
C ILE A 34 -48.66 5.92 9.21
N ARG A 35 -49.91 5.67 9.58
CA ARG A 35 -50.84 4.85 8.78
C ARG A 35 -51.32 5.54 7.51
N THR A 36 -51.49 6.86 7.51
CA THR A 36 -51.94 7.62 6.32
C THR A 36 -50.82 7.82 5.28
N HIS A 37 -49.55 7.81 5.70
CA HIS A 37 -48.39 7.97 4.81
C HIS A 37 -47.26 6.98 5.10
N PRO A 38 -47.43 5.69 4.77
CA PRO A 38 -46.43 4.65 5.07
C PRO A 38 -45.10 4.90 4.35
N LYS A 39 -45.13 5.38 3.09
CA LYS A 39 -43.92 5.70 2.31
C LYS A 39 -43.12 6.87 2.90
N LYS A 40 -43.80 7.94 3.37
CA LYS A 40 -43.14 9.12 3.96
C LYS A 40 -42.56 8.79 5.34
N SER A 41 -43.29 7.99 6.13
CA SER A 41 -42.85 7.56 7.46
C SER A 41 -41.63 6.65 7.40
N LEU A 42 -41.56 5.75 6.41
CA LEU A 42 -40.39 4.89 6.19
C LEU A 42 -39.15 5.72 5.81
N LEU A 43 -39.31 6.70 4.93
CA LEU A 43 -38.22 7.62 4.56
C LEU A 43 -37.74 8.45 5.76
N PHE A 44 -38.65 8.97 6.58
CA PHE A 44 -38.31 9.72 7.78
C PHE A 44 -37.58 8.86 8.81
N ALA A 45 -38.03 7.61 9.03
CA ALA A 45 -37.36 6.67 9.92
C ALA A 45 -35.93 6.34 9.42
N GLY A 46 -35.77 6.09 8.11
CA GLY A 46 -34.46 5.87 7.50
C GLY A 46 -33.53 7.08 7.62
N PHE A 47 -34.04 8.29 7.39
CA PHE A 47 -33.30 9.53 7.54
C PHE A 47 -32.88 9.78 8.99
N THR A 48 -33.78 9.55 9.95
CA THR A 48 -33.50 9.69 11.39
C THR A 48 -32.43 8.68 11.83
N PHE A 49 -32.53 7.42 11.39
CA PHE A 49 -31.50 6.41 11.66
C PHE A 49 -30.15 6.78 11.07
N TYR A 50 -30.12 7.29 9.83
CA TYR A 50 -28.92 7.78 9.18
C TYR A 50 -28.28 8.96 9.95
N ILE A 51 -29.07 9.95 10.36
CA ILE A 51 -28.59 11.09 11.17
C ILE A 51 -28.02 10.60 12.50
N TYR A 52 -28.73 9.71 13.19
CA TYR A 52 -28.27 9.18 14.47
C TYR A 52 -26.91 8.50 14.32
N GLY A 53 -26.75 7.59 13.36
CA GLY A 53 -25.47 6.93 13.11
C GLY A 53 -24.36 7.89 12.69
N TYR A 54 -24.68 8.95 11.92
CA TYR A 54 -23.72 9.99 11.56
C TYR A 54 -23.25 10.79 12.80
N LEU A 55 -24.19 11.22 13.66
CA LEU A 55 -23.88 11.98 14.87
C LEU A 55 -23.10 11.14 15.88
N GLU A 56 -23.49 9.88 16.08
CA GLU A 56 -22.78 8.94 16.95
C GLU A 56 -21.34 8.74 16.50
N THR A 57 -21.13 8.51 15.19
CA THR A 57 -19.79 8.38 14.62
C THR A 57 -18.98 9.65 14.81
N LYS A 58 -19.56 10.82 14.52
CA LYS A 58 -18.89 12.11 14.68
C LYS A 58 -18.51 12.39 16.14
N TYR A 59 -19.41 12.15 17.07
CA TYR A 59 -19.17 12.31 18.51
C TYR A 59 -18.04 11.39 18.99
N THR A 60 -18.10 10.11 18.64
CA THR A 60 -17.07 9.11 19.00
C THR A 60 -15.70 9.53 18.48
N GLN A 61 -15.66 10.01 17.23
CA GLN A 61 -14.44 10.52 16.62
C GLN A 61 -13.87 11.75 17.36
N ASP A 62 -14.70 12.71 17.77
CA ASP A 62 -14.25 13.89 18.51
C ASP A 62 -13.72 13.56 19.91
N VAL A 63 -14.35 12.58 20.59
CA VAL A 63 -13.86 12.07 21.88
C VAL A 63 -12.49 11.42 21.73
N LEU A 64 -12.28 10.62 20.67
CA LEU A 64 -10.98 10.00 20.37
C LEU A 64 -9.89 11.07 20.09
N ARG A 65 -10.20 12.09 19.28
CA ARG A 65 -9.26 13.20 19.01
C ARG A 65 -8.81 13.86 20.31
N ARG A 66 -9.75 14.21 21.20
CA ARG A 66 -9.43 14.81 22.51
C ARG A 66 -8.55 13.90 23.35
N LYS A 67 -8.87 12.60 23.41
CA LYS A 67 -8.09 11.60 24.15
C LYS A 67 -6.65 11.52 23.63
N PHE A 68 -6.44 11.46 22.32
CA PHE A 68 -5.09 11.40 21.76
C PHE A 68 -4.31 12.70 21.97
N CYS A 69 -4.95 13.86 21.82
CA CYS A 69 -4.32 15.14 22.17
C CYS A 69 -3.90 15.20 23.65
N SER A 70 -4.75 14.70 24.57
CA SER A 70 -4.39 14.66 25.99
C SER A 70 -3.23 13.70 26.31
N LEU A 71 -3.08 12.63 25.54
CA LEU A 71 -1.96 11.68 25.67
C LEU A 71 -0.65 12.26 25.15
N VAL A 72 -0.70 13.14 24.15
CA VAL A 72 0.49 13.69 23.49
C VAL A 72 0.97 14.99 24.13
N LYS A 73 0.06 15.80 24.68
CA LYS A 73 0.40 17.02 25.42
C LYS A 73 1.58 16.88 26.40
N PRO A 74 1.65 15.86 27.28
CA PRO A 74 2.79 15.72 28.20
C PRO A 74 4.13 15.46 27.51
N LEU A 75 4.15 15.03 26.25
CA LEU A 75 5.38 14.92 25.45
C LEU A 75 5.90 16.29 25.02
N GLY A 76 5.00 17.23 24.69
CA GLY A 76 5.36 18.61 24.34
C GLY A 76 5.67 19.50 25.54
N ASP A 77 5.14 19.19 26.73
CA ASP A 77 5.40 19.94 27.97
C ASP A 77 6.80 19.63 28.57
N VAL A 78 7.60 18.77 27.93
CA VAL A 78 8.98 18.45 28.35
C VAL A 78 9.90 19.65 28.12
N THR A 79 10.66 20.04 29.13
CA THR A 79 11.62 21.15 29.03
C THR A 79 12.85 20.72 28.22
N VAL A 80 13.33 21.63 27.38
CA VAL A 80 14.49 21.43 26.51
C VAL A 80 15.53 22.51 26.83
N SER A 81 16.81 22.15 26.76
CA SER A 81 17.91 23.11 26.95
C SER A 81 17.87 24.15 25.83
N PRO A 82 18.15 25.45 26.09
CA PRO A 82 18.24 26.46 25.04
C PRO A 82 19.29 26.17 23.97
N ALA A 83 20.26 25.30 24.26
CA ALA A 83 21.30 24.88 23.32
C ALA A 83 20.90 23.69 22.44
N ASP A 84 19.84 22.95 22.81
CA ASP A 84 19.35 21.82 22.04
C ASP A 84 18.41 22.32 20.94
N HIS A 85 18.51 21.76 19.74
CA HIS A 85 17.56 22.04 18.67
C HIS A 85 16.31 21.18 18.83
N LEU A 86 15.15 21.75 18.52
CA LEU A 86 13.90 21.01 18.46
C LEU A 86 13.95 20.01 17.31
N ARG A 87 13.32 18.86 17.49
CA ARG A 87 13.19 17.86 16.42
C ARG A 87 12.36 18.44 15.29
N ARG A 88 12.97 18.57 14.11
CA ARG A 88 12.29 19.08 12.92
C ARG A 88 11.70 17.96 12.09
N LEU A 89 10.43 18.11 11.71
CA LEU A 89 9.70 17.17 10.87
C LEU A 89 9.21 17.88 9.62
N THR A 90 9.62 17.39 8.44
CA THR A 90 9.09 17.90 7.15
C THR A 90 7.91 17.05 6.71
N VAL A 91 6.75 17.69 6.51
CA VAL A 91 5.50 17.03 6.14
C VAL A 91 5.15 17.33 4.69
N PHE A 92 5.06 16.30 3.86
CA PHE A 92 4.57 16.42 2.48
C PHE A 92 3.07 16.18 2.43
N LEU A 93 2.35 17.13 1.85
CA LEU A 93 0.89 17.10 1.76
C LEU A 93 0.43 17.59 0.39
N ASN A 94 -0.44 16.83 -0.28
CA ASN A 94 -1.17 17.31 -1.45
C ASN A 94 -2.54 17.86 -1.02
N PRO A 95 -2.75 19.18 -0.97
CA PRO A 95 -4.02 19.74 -0.50
C PRO A 95 -5.18 19.52 -1.48
N PHE A 96 -4.91 19.31 -2.77
CA PHE A 96 -5.94 19.13 -3.80
C PHE A 96 -6.47 17.69 -3.89
N ALA A 97 -5.72 16.73 -3.34
CA ALA A 97 -6.11 15.34 -3.26
C ALA A 97 -7.49 15.14 -2.60
N ARG A 98 -8.22 14.13 -3.08
CA ARG A 98 -9.58 13.79 -2.60
C ARG A 98 -10.56 14.98 -2.60
N ARG A 99 -10.45 15.88 -3.58
CA ARG A 99 -11.28 17.10 -3.72
C ARG A 99 -11.15 18.02 -2.50
N GLY A 100 -9.93 18.19 -1.97
CA GLY A 100 -9.65 19.06 -0.82
C GLY A 100 -10.03 18.48 0.54
N ASN A 101 -10.51 17.23 0.61
CA ASN A 101 -10.81 16.58 1.88
C ASN A 101 -9.56 16.11 2.61
N LEU A 102 -8.47 15.83 1.88
CA LEU A 102 -7.22 15.36 2.48
C LEU A 102 -6.64 16.39 3.44
N LEU A 103 -6.56 17.67 3.04
CA LEU A 103 -6.12 18.77 3.91
C LEU A 103 -6.99 18.88 5.16
N LYS A 104 -8.33 18.82 5.00
CA LYS A 104 -9.27 18.89 6.12
C LYS A 104 -9.10 17.72 7.09
N ASP A 105 -8.83 16.52 6.58
CA ASP A 105 -8.60 15.33 7.41
C ASP A 105 -7.25 15.44 8.14
N PHE A 106 -6.21 15.98 7.49
CA PHE A 106 -4.92 16.25 8.10
C PHE A 106 -5.01 17.27 9.24
N GLU A 107 -5.62 18.43 8.99
CA GLU A 107 -5.77 19.52 9.98
C GLU A 107 -6.58 19.08 11.21
N LYS A 108 -7.54 18.16 11.03
CA LYS A 108 -8.39 17.68 12.13
C LYS A 108 -7.78 16.54 12.92
N ASN A 109 -7.11 15.61 12.25
CA ASN A 109 -6.70 14.34 12.86
C ASN A 109 -5.20 14.26 13.17
N VAL A 110 -4.36 15.01 12.45
CA VAL A 110 -2.89 14.84 12.47
C VAL A 110 -2.18 16.09 12.99
N ALA A 111 -2.49 17.26 12.43
CA ALA A 111 -1.82 18.52 12.78
C ALA A 111 -1.83 18.80 14.30
N PRO A 112 -2.94 18.61 15.05
CA PRO A 112 -2.96 18.89 16.49
C PRO A 112 -2.03 17.95 17.26
N ILE A 113 -1.88 16.71 16.82
CA ILE A 113 -1.01 15.71 17.45
C ILE A 113 0.45 16.11 17.27
N LEU A 114 0.84 16.52 16.05
CA LEU A 114 2.22 16.93 15.76
C LEU A 114 2.62 18.20 16.51
N GLN A 115 1.71 19.20 16.54
CA GLN A 115 1.94 20.48 17.22
C GLN A 115 2.03 20.31 18.74
N LEU A 116 1.13 19.52 19.34
CA LEU A 116 1.18 19.21 20.78
C LEU A 116 2.37 18.31 21.16
N GLY A 117 2.96 17.63 20.19
CA GLY A 117 4.14 16.79 20.38
C GLY A 117 5.45 17.56 20.57
N GLY A 118 5.45 18.89 20.46
CA GLY A 118 6.65 19.72 20.61
C GLY A 118 7.63 19.60 19.43
N LEU A 119 7.15 19.21 18.25
CA LEU A 119 7.95 19.10 17.04
C LEU A 119 7.95 20.43 16.28
N ASP A 120 9.08 20.77 15.66
CA ASP A 120 9.16 21.85 14.67
C ASP A 120 8.65 21.31 13.33
N VAL A 121 7.38 21.57 13.01
CA VAL A 121 6.71 20.99 11.85
C VAL A 121 6.81 21.93 10.65
N GLN A 122 7.57 21.52 9.63
CA GLN A 122 7.67 22.22 8.36
C GLN A 122 6.71 21.60 7.33
N MET A 123 5.68 22.34 6.93
CA MET A 123 4.73 21.88 5.91
C MET A 123 5.22 22.17 4.50
N VAL A 124 5.17 21.18 3.61
CA VAL A 124 5.45 21.30 2.18
C VAL A 124 4.21 20.89 1.41
N TYR A 125 3.57 21.86 0.77
CA TYR A 125 2.42 21.64 -0.09
C TYR A 125 2.87 21.32 -1.50
N THR A 126 2.31 20.27 -2.09
CA THR A 126 2.61 19.85 -3.47
C THR A 126 1.34 19.76 -4.29
N ASP A 127 1.39 20.21 -5.53
CA ASP A 127 0.23 20.15 -6.42
C ASP A 127 0.09 18.74 -7.01
N ASN A 128 1.23 18.13 -7.35
CA ASN A 128 1.32 16.79 -7.90
C ASN A 128 2.30 15.92 -7.12
N ASP A 129 2.01 14.62 -7.05
CA ASP A 129 2.88 13.64 -6.40
C ASP A 129 4.26 13.55 -7.05
N THR A 130 4.39 13.94 -8.33
CA THR A 130 5.68 13.98 -9.04
C THR A 130 6.62 15.05 -8.51
N GLU A 131 6.11 16.17 -8.00
CA GLU A 131 6.93 17.27 -7.45
C GLU A 131 7.65 16.86 -6.17
N ILE A 132 7.06 15.92 -5.42
CA ILE A 132 7.66 15.39 -4.18
C ILE A 132 9.02 14.76 -4.46
N LYS A 133 9.17 14.10 -5.62
CA LYS A 133 10.45 13.54 -6.06
C LYS A 133 11.52 14.61 -6.18
N ASP A 134 11.21 15.69 -6.88
CA ASP A 134 12.16 16.78 -7.13
C ASP A 134 12.51 17.48 -5.81
N PHE A 135 11.53 17.69 -4.93
CA PHE A 135 11.79 18.27 -3.62
C PHE A 135 12.69 17.37 -2.76
N VAL A 136 12.42 16.07 -2.70
CA VAL A 136 13.22 15.13 -1.91
C VAL A 136 14.67 15.04 -2.40
N THR A 137 14.92 15.23 -3.71
CA THR A 137 16.30 15.29 -4.23
C THR A 137 17.08 16.52 -3.79
N VAL A 138 16.40 17.64 -3.53
CA VAL A 138 17.02 18.91 -3.13
C VAL A 138 17.01 19.11 -1.61
N LEU A 139 16.25 18.29 -0.89
CA LEU A 139 16.12 18.37 0.57
C LEU A 139 17.47 18.11 1.26
N ASP A 140 17.93 19.10 2.02
CA ASP A 140 19.13 18.96 2.84
C ASP A 140 18.84 18.03 4.04
N PRO A 141 19.51 16.87 4.16
CA PRO A 141 19.30 15.93 5.26
C PRO A 141 19.71 16.49 6.63
N THR A 142 20.46 17.59 6.69
CA THR A 142 20.80 18.27 7.96
C THR A 142 19.71 19.22 8.45
N SER A 143 18.77 19.57 7.56
CA SER A 143 17.71 20.53 7.86
C SER A 143 16.53 19.91 8.61
N THR A 144 16.37 18.58 8.55
CA THR A 144 15.20 17.86 9.06
C THR A 144 15.59 16.53 9.68
N ASP A 145 14.92 16.13 10.76
CA ASP A 145 15.19 14.88 11.47
C ASP A 145 14.30 13.73 11.01
N GLY A 146 13.26 14.03 10.23
CA GLY A 146 12.38 13.02 9.66
C GLY A 146 11.42 13.59 8.63
N ILE A 147 10.91 12.69 7.80
CA ILE A 147 9.89 13.02 6.79
C ILE A 147 8.58 12.37 7.20
N LEU A 148 7.47 13.10 7.06
CA LEU A 148 6.13 12.54 7.16
C LEU A 148 5.42 12.70 5.81
N ILE A 149 4.93 11.61 5.26
CA ILE A 149 4.12 11.63 4.05
C ILE A 149 2.64 11.53 4.45
N ALA A 150 1.92 12.62 4.22
CA ALA A 150 0.48 12.72 4.44
C ALA A 150 -0.23 12.66 3.07
N SER A 151 -0.05 11.55 2.34
CA SER A 151 -0.67 11.32 1.03
C SER A 151 -0.93 9.82 0.85
N ASP A 152 -1.23 9.42 -0.38
CA ASP A 152 -1.22 8.02 -0.81
C ASP A 152 0.17 7.38 -0.71
N ASP A 153 0.22 6.06 -0.55
CA ASP A 153 1.48 5.34 -0.35
C ASP A 153 2.46 5.43 -1.53
N HIS A 154 1.99 5.59 -2.78
CA HIS A 154 2.86 5.59 -3.96
C HIS A 154 3.84 6.76 -3.98
N VAL A 155 3.57 7.80 -3.20
CA VAL A 155 4.50 8.91 -2.98
C VAL A 155 5.80 8.43 -2.33
N LEU A 156 5.76 7.41 -1.48
CA LEU A 156 6.95 6.87 -0.83
C LEU A 156 7.96 6.32 -1.84
N GLN A 157 7.46 5.67 -2.90
CA GLN A 157 8.28 5.13 -3.98
C GLN A 157 9.02 6.22 -4.76
N LYS A 158 8.45 7.44 -4.83
CA LYS A 158 9.02 8.55 -5.62
C LYS A 158 10.30 9.14 -5.05
N ARG A 159 10.69 8.73 -3.84
CA ARG A 159 12.04 8.95 -3.31
C ARG A 159 13.05 8.28 -4.26
N THR A 160 13.87 9.04 -4.96
CA THR A 160 14.88 8.50 -5.91
C THR A 160 16.11 7.95 -5.23
N ASP A 161 16.38 8.45 -4.02
CA ASP A 161 17.70 8.42 -3.40
C ASP A 161 17.79 7.33 -2.32
N TRP A 162 17.35 6.12 -2.67
CA TRP A 162 17.55 4.94 -1.82
C TRP A 162 19.02 4.49 -1.77
N GLN A 163 19.88 5.06 -2.63
CA GLN A 163 21.29 4.72 -2.76
C GLN A 163 22.23 5.66 -2.00
N THR A 164 21.84 6.91 -1.75
CA THR A 164 22.68 7.92 -1.09
C THR A 164 22.59 7.77 0.43
N SER A 165 23.74 7.49 1.05
CA SER A 165 23.88 7.03 2.44
C SER A 165 23.28 7.97 3.51
N ARG A 166 23.11 9.26 3.19
CA ARG A 166 22.59 10.26 4.14
C ARG A 166 21.06 10.38 4.12
N LEU A 167 20.44 10.34 2.94
CA LEU A 167 18.97 10.34 2.82
C LEU A 167 18.40 8.98 3.26
N ALA A 168 19.05 7.87 2.93
CA ALA A 168 18.61 6.53 3.34
C ALA A 168 18.46 6.37 4.88
N ASN A 169 19.22 7.13 5.66
CA ASN A 169 19.15 7.11 7.13
C ASN A 169 18.05 8.00 7.70
N LEU A 170 17.47 8.91 6.91
CA LEU A 170 16.40 9.78 7.36
C LEU A 170 15.09 8.98 7.48
N PRO A 171 14.50 8.87 8.68
CA PRO A 171 13.30 8.07 8.91
C PRO A 171 12.06 8.68 8.25
N ILE A 172 11.22 7.82 7.70
CA ILE A 172 9.97 8.18 7.03
C ILE A 172 8.78 7.72 7.86
N GLY A 173 7.79 8.60 8.04
CA GLY A 173 6.48 8.29 8.59
C GLY A 173 5.41 8.38 7.51
N VAL A 174 4.32 7.65 7.70
CA VAL A 174 3.19 7.60 6.77
C VAL A 174 1.91 7.77 7.57
N VAL A 175 0.93 8.49 7.01
CA VAL A 175 -0.39 8.66 7.62
C VAL A 175 -1.48 8.25 6.63
N PRO A 176 -2.51 7.50 7.06
CA PRO A 176 -3.47 6.88 6.16
C PRO A 176 -4.58 7.86 5.74
N LEU A 177 -4.20 8.96 5.10
CA LEU A 177 -5.14 9.98 4.60
C LEU A 177 -5.53 9.77 3.13
N GLY A 178 -4.74 8.96 2.43
CA GLY A 178 -4.89 8.63 1.03
C GLY A 178 -6.12 7.75 0.73
N VAL A 179 -6.35 7.56 -0.57
CA VAL A 179 -7.20 6.54 -1.16
C VAL A 179 -6.54 5.15 -1.05
N TRP A 180 -5.22 5.07 -1.24
CA TRP A 180 -4.42 3.85 -1.15
C TRP A 180 -3.48 3.93 0.06
N ASN A 181 -3.78 3.14 1.09
CA ASN A 181 -3.05 3.08 2.36
C ASN A 181 -2.62 1.64 2.68
N THR A 182 -2.24 0.88 1.66
CA THR A 182 -1.71 -0.49 1.76
C THR A 182 -0.44 -0.56 2.60
N PHE A 183 0.50 0.35 2.40
CA PHE A 183 1.74 0.38 3.16
C PHE A 183 1.47 0.76 4.62
N ALA A 184 0.70 1.82 4.86
CA ALA A 184 0.23 2.16 6.20
C ALA A 184 -0.45 0.96 6.90
N ARG A 185 -1.21 0.15 6.15
CA ARG A 185 -1.91 -1.03 6.67
C ARG A 185 -0.99 -2.22 6.95
N SER A 186 0.11 -2.34 6.20
CA SER A 186 1.16 -3.32 6.46
C SER A 186 1.92 -3.02 7.76
N VAL A 187 2.01 -1.73 8.12
CA VAL A 187 2.72 -1.24 9.31
C VAL A 187 1.85 -1.34 10.57
N SER A 188 0.59 -0.90 10.48
CA SER A 188 -0.41 -1.06 11.54
C SER A 188 -1.81 -1.17 10.94
N SER A 189 -2.72 -1.90 11.58
CA SER A 189 -4.09 -2.08 11.07
C SER A 189 -5.10 -1.82 12.18
N CYS A 190 -5.86 -0.73 12.04
CA CYS A 190 -6.92 -0.37 12.98
C CYS A 190 -8.26 -0.16 12.27
N LYS A 191 -9.35 -0.48 12.96
CA LYS A 191 -10.71 -0.33 12.41
C LYS A 191 -11.13 1.14 12.32
N ASN A 192 -10.71 1.96 13.30
CA ASN A 192 -11.02 3.38 13.36
C ASN A 192 -9.92 4.20 12.67
N PRO A 193 -10.25 5.12 11.74
CA PRO A 193 -9.24 5.89 11.02
C PRO A 193 -8.43 6.84 11.91
N ILE A 194 -9.01 7.35 12.99
CA ILE A 194 -8.34 8.29 13.91
C ILE A 194 -7.35 7.56 14.81
N GLU A 195 -7.75 6.42 15.34
CA GLU A 195 -6.88 5.51 16.09
C GLU A 195 -5.72 5.05 15.20
N TRP A 196 -6.02 4.70 13.95
CA TRP A 196 -5.00 4.33 12.97
C TRP A 196 -3.98 5.45 12.72
N CYS A 197 -4.44 6.70 12.58
CA CYS A 197 -3.54 7.86 12.47
C CYS A 197 -2.65 7.99 13.71
N TYR A 198 -3.22 7.88 14.91
CA TYR A 198 -2.46 7.97 16.15
C TYR A 198 -1.42 6.86 16.28
N ASP A 199 -1.77 5.62 15.96
CA ASP A 199 -0.87 4.48 16.05
C ASP A 199 0.33 4.60 15.10
N LEU A 200 0.14 5.22 13.93
CA LEU A 200 1.24 5.50 12.99
C LEU A 200 2.08 6.72 13.40
N LEU A 201 1.50 7.69 14.10
CA LEU A 201 2.21 8.87 14.61
C LEU A 201 2.94 8.61 15.93
N SER A 202 2.47 7.67 16.76
CA SER A 202 3.04 7.36 18.07
C SER A 202 4.53 6.96 18.00
N PRO A 203 4.96 6.10 17.05
CA PRO A 203 6.37 5.82 16.80
C PRO A 203 7.19 7.06 16.42
N LEU A 204 6.63 7.94 15.58
CA LEU A 204 7.27 9.17 15.16
C LEU A 204 7.52 10.11 16.34
N LEU A 205 6.50 10.30 17.19
CA LEU A 205 6.60 11.11 18.40
C LEU A 205 7.66 10.55 19.35
N LYS A 206 7.70 9.23 19.54
CA LYS A 206 8.69 8.54 20.39
C LYS A 206 10.08 8.43 19.76
N GLY A 207 10.22 8.66 18.46
CA GLY A 207 11.46 8.47 17.72
C GLY A 207 11.84 7.00 17.49
N THR A 208 10.89 6.07 17.55
CA THR A 208 11.16 4.64 17.31
C THR A 208 11.15 4.34 15.82
N VAL A 209 12.27 3.82 15.33
CA VAL A 209 12.52 3.55 13.91
C VAL A 209 12.83 2.07 13.72
N LYS A 210 12.36 1.51 12.61
CA LYS A 210 12.68 0.15 12.16
C LYS A 210 13.21 0.20 10.74
N ARG A 211 14.24 -0.60 10.44
CA ARG A 211 14.72 -0.78 9.06
C ARG A 211 13.79 -1.71 8.29
N HIS A 212 13.46 -1.35 7.05
CA HIS A 212 12.63 -2.13 6.13
C HIS A 212 13.40 -2.52 4.89
N HIS A 213 13.08 -3.70 4.36
CA HIS A 213 13.53 -4.16 3.06
C HIS A 213 12.70 -3.49 1.95
N VAL A 214 13.25 -3.44 0.74
CA VAL A 214 12.61 -2.82 -0.42
C VAL A 214 12.88 -3.67 -1.65
N LEU A 215 11.93 -3.76 -2.57
CA LEU A 215 12.14 -4.36 -3.88
C LEU A 215 12.80 -3.35 -4.81
N GLU A 216 13.97 -3.69 -5.33
CA GLU A 216 14.65 -2.99 -6.42
C GLU A 216 14.20 -3.60 -7.75
N ILE A 217 13.59 -2.79 -8.60
CA ILE A 217 13.07 -3.15 -9.91
C ILE A 217 13.88 -2.38 -10.95
N SER A 218 14.58 -3.12 -11.80
CA SER A 218 15.48 -2.55 -12.81
C SER A 218 15.08 -3.02 -14.20
N SER A 219 15.06 -2.11 -15.18
CA SER A 219 14.88 -2.51 -16.57
C SER A 219 16.09 -3.28 -17.07
N ILE A 220 15.84 -4.34 -17.85
CA ILE A 220 16.88 -5.12 -18.52
C ILE A 220 17.10 -4.48 -19.90
N PRO A 221 18.27 -3.87 -20.17
CA PRO A 221 18.52 -3.20 -21.45
C PRO A 221 18.59 -4.23 -22.60
N ALA A 222 18.15 -3.80 -23.78
CA ALA A 222 18.06 -4.64 -24.98
C ALA A 222 19.38 -5.33 -25.36
N ALA A 223 20.53 -4.69 -25.12
CA ALA A 223 21.87 -5.26 -25.36
C ALA A 223 22.16 -6.55 -24.54
N LYS A 224 21.42 -6.80 -23.45
CA LYS A 224 21.53 -8.02 -22.65
C LYS A 224 20.50 -9.07 -23.06
N LEU A 225 19.49 -8.69 -23.85
CA LEU A 225 18.45 -9.54 -24.41
C LEU A 225 19.00 -10.41 -25.56
N GLU A 226 20.06 -9.95 -26.23
CA GLU A 226 20.80 -10.65 -27.31
C GLU A 226 21.64 -11.85 -26.83
N ARG A 227 21.55 -12.25 -25.57
CA ARG A 227 21.96 -13.60 -25.15
C ARG A 227 20.75 -14.49 -24.90
N PRO A 228 20.02 -14.91 -25.94
CA PRO A 228 19.21 -16.11 -25.82
C PRO A 228 20.14 -17.34 -25.84
N ILE A 229 19.88 -18.22 -24.89
CA ILE A 229 20.04 -19.68 -24.90
C ILE A 229 20.74 -20.20 -26.18
N VAL A 230 21.98 -20.66 -26.01
CA VAL A 230 22.79 -21.33 -27.03
C VAL A 230 22.09 -22.62 -27.47
N HIS A 231 21.71 -22.70 -28.74
CA HIS A 231 21.75 -23.94 -29.51
C HIS A 231 22.62 -23.70 -30.75
N PRO A 232 23.62 -24.56 -31.04
CA PRO A 232 24.45 -24.43 -32.22
C PRO A 232 23.67 -24.98 -33.42
N ASP A 233 23.63 -24.24 -34.53
CA ASP A 233 23.92 -24.74 -35.89
C ASP A 233 23.37 -23.81 -36.99
N LEU A 234 24.28 -23.46 -37.92
CA LEU A 234 24.09 -22.96 -39.30
C LEU A 234 23.80 -21.46 -39.58
N PRO A 235 24.21 -20.95 -40.77
CA PRO A 235 25.03 -19.75 -40.86
C PRO A 235 24.32 -18.54 -41.48
N THR A 236 24.93 -17.40 -41.19
CA THR A 236 24.58 -16.04 -41.58
C THR A 236 24.70 -15.79 -43.08
N THR A 237 23.71 -15.14 -43.67
CA THR A 237 23.88 -14.33 -44.88
C THR A 237 23.34 -12.93 -44.62
N SER A 238 24.18 -11.96 -44.97
CA SER A 238 23.92 -10.53 -44.97
C SER A 238 22.67 -10.16 -45.77
N ASP A 239 22.00 -9.07 -45.40
CA ASP A 239 21.98 -7.88 -46.24
C ASP A 239 21.33 -6.69 -45.52
N GLU A 240 21.94 -5.53 -45.77
CA GLU A 240 21.60 -4.20 -45.27
C GLU A 240 20.34 -3.67 -45.95
N HIS A 241 19.48 -2.93 -45.22
CA HIS A 241 19.04 -1.61 -45.66
C HIS A 241 18.34 -0.81 -44.56
N CYS A 242 18.94 0.33 -44.21
CA CYS A 242 18.36 1.38 -43.38
C CYS A 242 17.44 2.29 -44.21
N VAL A 243 16.30 2.70 -43.62
CA VAL A 243 15.66 3.99 -43.91
C VAL A 243 15.20 4.64 -42.61
N SER A 244 15.83 5.77 -42.30
CA SER A 244 15.58 6.66 -41.17
C SER A 244 14.45 7.67 -41.47
N SER A 245 13.58 7.95 -40.50
CA SER A 245 13.19 9.33 -40.17
C SER A 245 12.30 9.39 -38.92
N GLY A 246 12.72 10.14 -37.89
CA GLY A 246 11.88 10.50 -36.75
C GLY A 246 12.68 10.92 -35.52
N LYS A 247 12.95 12.23 -35.41
CA LYS A 247 13.73 12.90 -34.35
C LYS A 247 13.48 12.33 -32.93
N ALA A 248 14.48 11.67 -32.37
CA ALA A 248 14.61 11.44 -30.94
C ALA A 248 15.53 12.52 -30.35
N THR A 249 14.99 13.34 -29.45
CA THR A 249 15.79 14.19 -28.56
C THR A 249 16.61 13.29 -27.64
N MET A 250 17.94 13.46 -27.69
CA MET A 250 18.92 12.78 -26.85
C MET A 250 18.55 12.88 -25.38
N ASN A 251 18.36 11.73 -24.73
CA ASN A 251 18.70 11.56 -23.33
C ASN A 251 19.27 10.16 -23.16
N THR A 252 20.57 10.12 -22.85
CA THR A 252 21.41 8.93 -22.72
C THR A 252 20.87 7.94 -21.70
N ASP A 253 20.94 6.66 -22.06
CA ASP A 253 20.69 5.46 -21.25
C ASP A 253 21.19 5.58 -19.80
N ARG A 254 20.29 5.88 -18.87
CA ARG A 254 20.36 5.39 -17.49
C ARG A 254 19.30 4.31 -17.38
N SER A 255 19.70 3.08 -17.05
CA SER A 255 18.77 2.03 -16.64
C SER A 255 17.83 2.61 -15.58
N ARG A 256 16.55 2.81 -15.89
CA ARG A 256 15.59 3.37 -14.94
C ARG A 256 15.39 2.33 -13.83
N GLN A 257 15.96 2.59 -12.67
CA GLN A 257 15.77 1.81 -11.45
C GLN A 257 14.62 2.43 -10.66
N THR A 258 13.69 1.59 -10.23
CA THR A 258 12.54 1.96 -9.45
C THR A 258 12.50 1.05 -8.22
N TYR A 259 12.01 1.58 -7.10
CA TYR A 259 11.94 0.85 -5.84
C TYR A 259 10.50 0.66 -5.41
N SER A 260 10.22 -0.36 -4.59
CA SER A 260 8.89 -0.67 -4.11
C SER A 260 8.91 -1.19 -2.67
N LEU A 261 8.04 -0.63 -1.84
CA LEU A 261 7.87 -1.03 -0.44
C LEU A 261 6.91 -2.21 -0.28
N LEU A 262 5.99 -2.41 -1.22
CA LEU A 262 4.97 -3.46 -1.15
C LEU A 262 5.20 -4.54 -2.20
N GLY A 263 5.12 -4.14 -3.47
CA GLY A 263 5.15 -5.08 -4.57
C GLY A 263 4.86 -4.48 -5.95
N LEU A 264 4.90 -5.38 -6.92
CA LEU A 264 4.52 -5.16 -8.30
C LEU A 264 3.34 -6.07 -8.64
N GLU A 265 2.31 -5.53 -9.26
CA GLU A 265 1.19 -6.28 -9.83
C GLU A 265 1.13 -6.03 -11.34
N TRP A 266 1.06 -7.11 -12.10
CA TRP A 266 0.73 -7.07 -13.52
C TRP A 266 -0.41 -8.04 -13.78
N SER A 267 -1.63 -7.52 -13.90
CA SER A 267 -2.83 -8.36 -13.96
C SER A 267 -3.91 -7.74 -14.84
N VAL A 268 -4.71 -8.62 -15.45
CA VAL A 268 -5.85 -8.20 -16.28
C VAL A 268 -6.88 -7.40 -15.46
N TRP A 269 -7.06 -7.73 -14.17
CA TRP A 269 -7.98 -6.99 -13.30
C TRP A 269 -7.57 -5.54 -13.11
N ARG A 270 -6.27 -5.26 -12.94
CA ARG A 270 -5.75 -3.89 -12.89
C ARG A 270 -6.06 -3.14 -14.17
N ASP A 271 -5.85 -3.77 -15.33
CA ASP A 271 -6.14 -3.12 -16.61
C ASP A 271 -7.63 -2.82 -16.76
N VAL A 272 -8.52 -3.68 -16.27
CA VAL A 272 -9.98 -3.43 -16.36
C VAL A 272 -10.38 -2.21 -15.53
N GLU A 273 -9.80 -2.06 -14.34
CA GLU A 273 -10.15 -0.98 -13.43
C GLU A 273 -9.48 0.35 -13.80
N GLN A 274 -8.22 0.30 -14.22
CA GLN A 274 -7.41 1.50 -14.40
C GLN A 274 -7.14 1.85 -15.87
N GLY A 275 -7.38 0.94 -16.81
CA GLY A 275 -6.98 1.12 -18.23
C GLY A 275 -5.65 0.42 -18.55
N GLY A 276 -5.32 0.32 -19.83
CA GLY A 276 -4.19 -0.45 -20.35
C GLY A 276 -4.59 -1.83 -20.88
N GLY A 277 -3.63 -2.74 -20.99
CA GLY A 277 -3.76 -4.08 -21.53
C GLY A 277 -3.67 -4.14 -23.06
N ALA A 278 -3.06 -5.22 -23.55
CA ALA A 278 -2.93 -5.54 -24.96
C ALA A 278 -4.30 -5.50 -25.67
N GLY A 279 -4.37 -4.87 -26.84
CA GLY A 279 -5.60 -4.71 -27.62
C GLY A 279 -6.63 -3.75 -27.01
N SER A 280 -6.21 -2.87 -26.10
CA SER A 280 -7.08 -1.82 -25.54
C SER A 280 -7.43 -0.75 -26.59
N PRO A 281 -8.67 -0.23 -26.57
CA PRO A 281 -9.05 0.85 -27.48
C PRO A 281 -8.28 2.13 -27.13
N LYS A 282 -8.06 3.03 -28.10
CA LYS A 282 -7.30 4.29 -27.89
C LYS A 282 -7.70 5.07 -26.63
N ARG A 283 -9.00 5.15 -26.29
CA ARG A 283 -9.52 5.84 -25.09
C ARG A 283 -9.14 5.18 -23.75
N LYS A 284 -8.72 3.91 -23.75
CA LYS A 284 -8.30 3.15 -22.57
C LYS A 284 -6.89 2.58 -22.71
N SER A 285 -6.14 3.06 -23.71
CA SER A 285 -4.77 2.62 -23.99
C SER A 285 -3.79 3.06 -22.91
N LYS A 286 -4.08 4.20 -22.26
CA LYS A 286 -3.32 4.71 -21.12
C LYS A 286 -4.09 4.51 -19.81
N PRO A 287 -3.39 4.23 -18.70
CA PRO A 287 -3.99 4.21 -17.39
C PRO A 287 -4.61 5.56 -17.03
N THR A 288 -5.64 5.50 -16.21
CA THR A 288 -6.28 6.68 -15.63
C THR A 288 -5.31 7.34 -14.64
N ASP A 289 -5.37 8.66 -14.50
CA ASP A 289 -4.51 9.39 -13.55
C ASP A 289 -4.65 8.82 -12.13
N ILE A 290 -3.53 8.81 -11.41
CA ILE A 290 -3.37 8.25 -10.07
C ILE A 290 -4.24 8.98 -9.05
N ASN A 291 -4.36 10.29 -9.24
CA ASN A 291 -5.19 11.16 -8.41
C ASN A 291 -6.70 10.97 -8.64
N GLU A 292 -7.11 10.38 -9.78
CA GLU A 292 -8.51 10.13 -10.12
C GLU A 292 -8.98 8.71 -9.75
N HIS A 293 -8.11 7.95 -9.09
CA HIS A 293 -8.40 6.57 -8.73
C HIS A 293 -9.63 6.42 -7.84
N ARG A 294 -10.40 5.36 -8.12
CA ARG A 294 -11.60 5.03 -7.35
C ARG A 294 -11.26 4.34 -6.03
N GLY A 295 -10.00 3.94 -5.78
CA GLY A 295 -9.61 3.28 -4.53
C GLY A 295 -10.28 1.93 -4.31
N LEU A 296 -10.09 1.39 -3.11
CA LEU A 296 -10.64 0.11 -2.71
C LEU A 296 -12.16 0.16 -2.50
N LEU A 297 -12.79 -1.01 -2.64
CA LEU A 297 -14.19 -1.19 -2.30
C LEU A 297 -14.34 -1.30 -0.78
N LEU A 298 -15.06 -0.33 -0.22
CA LEU A 298 -15.53 -0.41 1.16
C LEU A 298 -16.48 -1.61 1.32
N PRO A 299 -16.57 -2.22 2.52
CA PRO A 299 -17.52 -3.28 2.79
C PRO A 299 -18.92 -2.88 2.34
N PHE A 300 -19.60 -3.79 1.65
CA PHE A 300 -20.92 -3.53 1.12
C PHE A 300 -21.87 -3.16 2.25
N SER A 301 -22.43 -1.95 2.19
CA SER A 301 -23.46 -1.49 3.13
C SER A 301 -24.74 -1.17 2.37
N LEU A 302 -25.83 -1.79 2.81
CA LEU A 302 -27.19 -1.52 2.30
C LEU A 302 -27.65 -0.09 2.61
N SER A 303 -27.07 0.55 3.63
CA SER A 303 -27.45 1.91 4.07
C SER A 303 -26.72 3.02 3.31
N SER A 304 -25.76 2.69 2.43
CA SER A 304 -24.99 3.68 1.66
C SER A 304 -25.21 3.52 0.15
N PRO A 305 -25.98 4.41 -0.49
CA PRO A 305 -26.17 4.41 -1.95
C PRO A 305 -24.85 4.53 -2.73
N GLY A 306 -23.83 5.18 -2.12
CA GLY A 306 -22.50 5.34 -2.70
C GLY A 306 -21.75 4.01 -2.85
N THR A 307 -21.88 3.08 -1.90
CA THR A 307 -21.30 1.73 -2.05
C THR A 307 -22.02 0.94 -3.13
N TRP A 308 -23.34 1.06 -3.23
CA TRP A 308 -24.12 0.32 -4.24
C TRP A 308 -23.73 0.68 -5.68
N THR A 309 -23.65 1.98 -5.96
CA THR A 309 -23.23 2.49 -7.28
C THR A 309 -21.80 2.08 -7.64
N ARG A 310 -20.91 1.99 -6.66
CA ARG A 310 -19.54 1.50 -6.87
C ARG A 310 -19.47 0.03 -7.22
N TYR A 311 -20.15 -0.82 -6.47
CA TYR A 311 -20.19 -2.27 -6.74
C TYR A 311 -20.82 -2.55 -8.11
N PHE A 312 -21.94 -1.90 -8.43
CA PHE A 312 -22.56 -2.03 -9.76
C PHE A 312 -21.62 -1.55 -10.87
N GLY A 313 -20.93 -0.42 -10.66
CA GLY A 313 -19.96 0.10 -11.60
C GLY A 313 -18.81 -0.89 -11.87
N VAL A 314 -18.30 -1.55 -10.84
CA VAL A 314 -17.27 -2.61 -10.97
C VAL A 314 -17.85 -3.80 -11.76
N ALA A 315 -19.00 -4.32 -11.34
CA ALA A 315 -19.66 -5.43 -12.04
C ALA A 315 -19.86 -5.14 -13.53
N TRP A 316 -20.32 -3.93 -13.85
CA TRP A 316 -20.52 -3.50 -15.23
C TRP A 316 -19.21 -3.42 -16.03
N ARG A 317 -18.13 -2.89 -15.44
CA ARG A 317 -16.81 -2.83 -16.11
C ARG A 317 -16.26 -4.23 -16.39
N GLN A 318 -16.31 -5.10 -15.39
CA GLN A 318 -15.83 -6.48 -15.48
C GLN A 318 -16.68 -7.29 -16.47
N PHE A 319 -18.01 -7.13 -16.44
CA PHE A 319 -18.92 -7.74 -17.41
C PHE A 319 -18.64 -7.27 -18.84
N ARG A 320 -18.52 -5.96 -19.05
CA ARG A 320 -18.22 -5.38 -20.35
C ARG A 320 -16.87 -5.87 -20.88
N PHE A 321 -15.86 -5.97 -20.02
CA PHE A 321 -14.57 -6.53 -20.36
C PHE A 321 -14.71 -7.99 -20.79
N TRP A 322 -15.38 -8.83 -19.98
CA TRP A 322 -15.56 -10.24 -20.26
C TRP A 322 -16.17 -10.48 -21.64
N ILE A 323 -17.29 -9.82 -21.98
CA ILE A 323 -17.96 -10.03 -23.26
C ILE A 323 -17.22 -9.45 -24.49
N THR A 324 -16.23 -8.58 -24.29
CA THR A 324 -15.50 -7.93 -25.40
C THR A 324 -14.07 -8.43 -25.59
N SER A 325 -13.54 -9.14 -24.60
CA SER A 325 -12.19 -9.70 -24.61
C SER A 325 -12.17 -11.07 -25.28
N VAL A 326 -10.97 -11.48 -25.69
CA VAL A 326 -10.71 -12.77 -26.34
C VAL A 326 -9.70 -13.53 -25.51
N ASP A 327 -9.86 -14.85 -25.46
CA ASP A 327 -8.88 -15.77 -24.88
C ASP A 327 -7.68 -15.90 -25.83
N SER A 328 -6.51 -16.32 -25.32
CA SER A 328 -5.32 -16.47 -26.15
C SER A 328 -5.61 -17.34 -27.38
N PRO A 329 -5.22 -16.95 -28.61
CA PRO A 329 -5.42 -17.78 -29.77
C PRO A 329 -4.36 -18.90 -29.77
N GLU A 330 -4.69 -20.03 -29.15
CA GLU A 330 -4.13 -21.33 -29.46
C GLU A 330 -5.21 -22.39 -29.19
N SER A 331 -5.55 -23.18 -30.21
CA SER A 331 -6.59 -24.23 -30.25
C SER A 331 -8.04 -23.86 -30.67
N SER A 332 -8.23 -22.93 -31.62
CA SER A 332 -9.37 -23.09 -32.55
C SER A 332 -8.85 -23.58 -33.90
N THR A 333 -8.73 -24.90 -34.04
CA THR A 333 -8.92 -25.54 -35.36
C THR A 333 -10.33 -25.18 -35.81
N ASP A 334 -10.45 -24.10 -36.57
CA ASP A 334 -11.54 -23.77 -37.49
C ASP A 334 -11.32 -22.33 -38.03
N ILE A 335 -10.27 -22.17 -38.84
CA ILE A 335 -10.15 -21.03 -39.77
C ILE A 335 -9.87 -21.65 -41.14
N PRO A 336 -10.66 -21.34 -42.20
CA PRO A 336 -10.41 -21.87 -43.53
C PRO A 336 -9.00 -21.49 -44.00
N SER A 337 -8.28 -22.49 -44.49
CA SER A 337 -6.92 -22.41 -45.03
C SER A 337 -6.86 -21.53 -46.28
N PHE A 338 -6.75 -20.22 -46.11
CA PHE A 338 -6.50 -19.33 -47.26
C PHE A 338 -5.43 -18.24 -47.03
N PHE A 339 -4.87 -18.11 -45.81
CA PHE A 339 -3.73 -17.21 -45.59
C PHE A 339 -2.78 -17.80 -44.56
N MET A 340 -1.80 -18.59 -45.02
CA MET A 340 -0.55 -18.80 -44.29
C MET A 340 0.58 -18.18 -45.11
N SER A 341 1.07 -17.04 -44.66
CA SER A 341 2.49 -16.69 -44.68
C SER A 341 2.71 -15.58 -43.65
N ASP A 342 3.85 -15.70 -42.99
CA ASP A 342 4.50 -14.74 -42.10
C ASP A 342 4.03 -14.64 -40.64
N SER A 343 5.04 -14.53 -39.79
CA SER A 343 5.05 -14.35 -38.33
C SER A 343 3.89 -13.50 -37.79
N PRO A 344 3.34 -13.81 -36.60
CA PRO A 344 2.18 -13.10 -36.09
C PRO A 344 2.56 -11.65 -35.72
N ASP A 345 2.28 -10.73 -36.63
CA ASP A 345 2.21 -9.31 -36.34
C ASP A 345 1.10 -9.06 -35.32
N PHE A 346 1.48 -8.86 -34.05
CA PHE A 346 0.57 -8.61 -32.93
C PHE A 346 -0.17 -7.26 -33.01
N SER A 347 0.11 -6.44 -34.03
CA SER A 347 -0.53 -5.13 -34.27
C SER A 347 -2.01 -5.22 -34.70
N ARG A 348 -2.57 -6.42 -34.89
CA ARG A 348 -3.94 -6.63 -35.40
C ARG A 348 -5.04 -6.87 -34.34
N PHE A 349 -4.71 -6.93 -33.04
CA PHE A 349 -5.72 -7.20 -32.01
C PHE A 349 -6.59 -5.96 -31.70
N LYS A 350 -7.77 -5.87 -32.33
CA LYS A 350 -8.80 -4.85 -32.00
C LYS A 350 -9.55 -5.12 -30.68
N ARG A 351 -9.25 -6.21 -29.98
CA ARG A 351 -9.94 -6.66 -28.75
C ARG A 351 -8.92 -6.95 -27.65
N ARG A 352 -9.33 -6.72 -26.40
CA ARG A 352 -8.46 -6.93 -25.23
C ARG A 352 -8.24 -8.41 -24.96
N MET A 353 -7.04 -8.78 -24.53
CA MET A 353 -6.71 -10.16 -24.14
C MET A 353 -7.10 -10.44 -22.68
N ARG A 354 -7.52 -11.68 -22.39
CA ARG A 354 -7.77 -12.17 -21.02
C ARG A 354 -6.56 -12.83 -20.35
N THR A 355 -5.49 -13.06 -21.11
CA THR A 355 -4.26 -13.66 -20.60
C THR A 355 -3.06 -12.76 -20.86
N LYS A 356 -2.01 -12.99 -20.08
CA LYS A 356 -0.69 -12.36 -20.13
C LYS A 356 0.31 -13.44 -20.52
N LYS A 357 1.03 -13.18 -21.60
CA LYS A 357 2.11 -14.04 -22.08
C LYS A 357 3.45 -13.49 -21.62
N TYR A 358 4.22 -14.28 -20.88
CA TYR A 358 5.56 -13.88 -20.42
C TYR A 358 6.42 -15.08 -20.04
N ASN A 359 7.73 -14.86 -20.05
CA ASN A 359 8.69 -15.77 -19.47
C ASN A 359 9.12 -15.25 -18.11
N LEU A 360 9.14 -16.13 -17.12
CA LEU A 360 9.60 -15.85 -15.76
C LEU A 360 10.89 -16.62 -15.51
N VAL A 361 11.97 -15.92 -15.18
CA VAL A 361 13.20 -16.53 -14.72
C VAL A 361 13.33 -16.27 -13.22
N TYR A 362 13.43 -17.31 -12.40
CA TYR A 362 13.50 -17.13 -10.95
C TYR A 362 14.53 -18.06 -10.32
N THR A 363 15.04 -17.64 -9.16
CA THR A 363 15.93 -18.45 -8.32
C THR A 363 15.20 -18.74 -7.01
N PRO A 364 14.93 -20.01 -6.66
CA PRO A 364 14.18 -20.37 -5.47
C PRO A 364 14.95 -19.98 -4.21
N VAL A 365 14.22 -19.81 -3.11
CA VAL A 365 14.85 -19.53 -1.81
C VAL A 365 15.61 -20.76 -1.33
N CYS A 366 16.87 -20.55 -0.96
CA CYS A 366 17.63 -21.53 -0.19
C CYS A 366 17.47 -21.22 1.31
N ASN A 367 17.32 -22.22 2.19
CA ASN A 367 17.23 -21.98 3.63
C ASN A 367 18.61 -21.84 4.31
N GLY A 368 19.70 -21.83 3.54
CA GLY A 368 21.07 -21.81 4.02
C GLY A 368 21.72 -23.15 3.74
N CYS A 369 22.74 -23.13 2.89
CA CYS A 369 23.59 -24.26 2.57
C CYS A 369 25.04 -23.77 2.55
N SER A 370 26.01 -24.69 2.49
CA SER A 370 27.44 -24.40 2.41
C SER A 370 27.78 -23.29 1.41
N LYS A 371 27.10 -23.25 0.24
CA LYS A 371 27.33 -22.27 -0.83
C LYS A 371 26.84 -20.84 -0.53
N CYS A 372 25.81 -20.66 0.30
CA CYS A 372 25.19 -19.35 0.55
C CYS A 372 25.26 -18.91 2.01
N TRP A 373 25.79 -19.77 2.90
CA TRP A 373 25.88 -19.54 4.33
C TRP A 373 26.76 -18.34 4.69
N GLU A 374 27.96 -18.25 4.11
CA GLU A 374 28.90 -17.16 4.38
C GLU A 374 28.36 -15.79 3.94
N SER A 375 27.77 -15.71 2.74
CA SER A 375 27.15 -14.47 2.24
C SER A 375 25.97 -14.04 3.13
N ARG A 376 25.22 -14.98 3.70
CA ARG A 376 24.14 -14.68 4.65
C ARG A 376 24.66 -14.24 6.01
N LYS A 377 25.72 -14.87 6.50
CA LYS A 377 26.38 -14.50 7.76
C LYS A 377 26.93 -13.07 7.66
N GLN A 378 27.63 -12.74 6.59
CA GLN A 378 28.10 -11.37 6.33
C GLN A 378 26.94 -10.39 6.20
N ALA A 379 25.87 -10.73 5.47
CA ALA A 379 24.68 -9.87 5.41
C ALA A 379 24.06 -9.62 6.79
N ASN A 380 24.00 -10.63 7.66
CA ASN A 380 23.45 -10.50 9.02
C ASN A 380 24.39 -9.77 10.00
N GLU A 381 25.71 -9.92 9.84
CA GLU A 381 26.74 -9.24 10.64
C GLU A 381 26.83 -7.74 10.28
N TRP A 382 26.68 -7.39 8.99
CA TRP A 382 26.62 -5.99 8.56
C TRP A 382 25.37 -5.29 9.09
N ILE A 383 24.25 -6.02 9.21
CA ILE A 383 23.01 -5.52 9.82
C ILE A 383 23.23 -5.15 11.29
N THR A 384 24.01 -5.93 12.04
CA THR A 384 24.31 -5.68 13.47
C THR A 384 25.36 -4.58 13.66
N ALA A 385 26.28 -4.41 12.72
CA ALA A 385 27.28 -3.33 12.75
C ALA A 385 26.69 -1.93 12.47
N ASP A 386 25.61 -1.81 11.70
CA ASP A 386 24.97 -0.52 11.40
C ASP A 386 24.07 -0.03 12.55
N GLU A 387 23.49 -0.94 13.33
CA GLU A 387 22.71 -0.63 14.55
C GLU A 387 23.60 -0.21 15.74
N THR A 388 24.91 -0.47 15.69
CA THR A 388 25.84 -0.25 16.82
C THR A 388 26.75 0.97 16.66
N LYS A 389 26.54 1.84 15.66
CA LYS A 389 27.31 3.09 15.55
C LYS A 389 27.03 3.98 16.77
N PRO A 390 28.02 4.20 17.67
CA PRO A 390 27.79 5.05 18.82
C PRO A 390 27.60 6.50 18.36
N HIS A 391 26.60 7.18 18.94
CA HIS A 391 26.52 8.64 18.88
C HIS A 391 27.86 9.25 19.34
N LYS A 392 28.27 10.33 18.68
CA LYS A 392 29.55 11.02 18.90
C LYS A 392 29.86 11.14 20.41
N PRO A 393 31.10 10.88 20.85
CA PRO A 393 31.44 11.00 22.26
C PRO A 393 31.20 12.44 22.74
N ILE A 394 30.43 12.55 23.82
CA ILE A 394 30.19 13.79 24.57
C ILE A 394 31.54 14.41 24.94
N SER A 395 31.70 15.70 24.61
CA SER A 395 32.86 16.52 24.95
C SER A 395 33.21 16.39 26.44
N THR A 396 34.51 16.28 26.75
CA THR A 396 35.08 16.16 28.10
C THR A 396 34.64 17.27 29.05
N PHE A 397 34.17 18.40 28.53
CA PHE A 397 33.63 19.51 29.32
C PHE A 397 32.32 19.17 30.06
N GLY A 398 31.49 18.26 29.49
CA GLY A 398 30.24 17.83 30.13
C GLY A 398 30.44 16.88 31.32
N LYS A 399 31.58 16.19 31.39
CA LYS A 399 31.94 15.32 32.53
C LYS A 399 32.36 16.11 33.77
N LEU A 400 32.82 17.36 33.60
CA LEU A 400 33.35 18.16 34.70
C LEU A 400 32.26 18.86 35.55
N PHE A 401 31.05 19.03 34.99
CA PHE A 401 29.99 19.83 35.63
C PHE A 401 28.76 19.04 36.12
N GLY A 402 28.85 17.72 36.26
CA GLY A 402 27.88 16.94 37.05
C GLY A 402 26.42 16.96 36.58
N LEU A 403 26.13 17.36 35.35
CA LEU A 403 24.75 17.43 34.80
C LEU A 403 24.32 16.15 34.07
N SER A 404 24.74 14.98 34.56
CA SER A 404 24.35 13.69 33.96
C SER A 404 23.07 13.17 34.61
N VAL A 405 21.91 13.49 34.02
CA VAL A 405 20.68 12.74 34.25
C VAL A 405 20.85 11.38 33.56
N THR A 406 21.08 10.33 34.35
CA THR A 406 21.11 8.96 33.86
C THR A 406 19.70 8.55 33.44
N ARG A 407 19.39 8.68 32.14
CA ARG A 407 18.25 7.96 31.57
C ARG A 407 18.70 6.51 31.43
N ALA A 408 18.28 5.65 32.34
CA ALA A 408 18.48 4.21 32.25
C ALA A 408 17.80 3.71 30.96
N ALA A 409 18.58 3.51 29.91
CA ALA A 409 18.15 2.77 28.75
C ALA A 409 18.15 1.29 29.15
N ASN A 410 16.97 0.76 29.44
CA ASN A 410 16.75 -0.68 29.42
C ASN A 410 16.93 -1.17 27.99
N VAL A 411 18.18 -1.44 27.60
CA VAL A 411 18.49 -2.24 26.42
C VAL A 411 18.13 -3.67 26.78
N SER A 412 16.88 -4.04 26.54
CA SER A 412 16.51 -5.45 26.49
C SER A 412 17.28 -6.08 25.34
N THR A 413 18.32 -6.83 25.69
CA THR A 413 19.06 -7.68 24.76
C THR A 413 18.08 -8.65 24.11
N ILE A 414 17.61 -8.33 22.90
CA ILE A 414 16.85 -9.28 22.08
C ILE A 414 17.84 -10.39 21.74
N ALA A 415 17.74 -11.50 22.46
CA ALA A 415 18.35 -12.76 22.06
C ALA A 415 17.69 -13.21 20.76
N ARG A 416 18.20 -12.71 19.62
CA ARG A 416 17.89 -13.30 18.31
C ARG A 416 18.45 -14.71 18.35
N THR A 417 17.59 -15.71 18.30
CA THR A 417 17.96 -17.11 18.15
C THR A 417 18.96 -17.20 16.99
N ALA A 418 20.21 -17.56 17.30
CA ALA A 418 21.23 -17.79 16.31
C ALA A 418 20.67 -18.80 15.30
N SER A 419 20.62 -18.41 14.02
CA SER A 419 20.23 -19.34 12.96
C SER A 419 21.14 -20.57 13.07
N PRO A 420 20.60 -21.80 13.13
CA PRO A 420 21.41 -23.00 13.34
C PRO A 420 22.48 -23.10 12.25
N ASP A 421 23.71 -23.48 12.64
CA ASP A 421 24.83 -23.59 11.70
C ASP A 421 24.48 -24.58 10.57
N ARG A 422 24.37 -24.07 9.34
CA ARG A 422 24.04 -24.84 8.14
C ARG A 422 25.20 -24.92 7.14
N SER A 423 26.42 -24.62 7.60
CA SER A 423 27.65 -24.72 6.80
C SER A 423 27.88 -26.10 6.19
N THR A 424 27.32 -27.16 6.79
CA THR A 424 27.44 -28.55 6.34
C THR A 424 26.31 -29.02 5.42
N VAL A 425 25.23 -28.26 5.28
CA VAL A 425 24.09 -28.63 4.42
C VAL A 425 24.44 -28.31 2.98
N ILE A 426 24.42 -29.29 2.08
CA ILE A 426 24.64 -29.08 0.64
C ILE A 426 23.27 -29.01 -0.03
N ASN A 427 23.00 -27.92 -0.74
CA ASN A 427 21.84 -27.80 -1.62
C ASN A 427 22.34 -27.60 -3.05
N GLU A 428 22.06 -28.58 -3.91
CA GLU A 428 22.50 -28.59 -5.30
C GLU A 428 21.74 -27.56 -6.16
N GLU A 429 20.46 -27.33 -5.84
CA GLU A 429 19.57 -26.35 -6.49
C GLU A 429 19.83 -24.91 -6.03
N CYS A 430 20.66 -24.72 -4.98
CA CYS A 430 20.97 -23.39 -4.48
C CYS A 430 21.71 -22.57 -5.55
N GLY A 431 21.09 -21.45 -5.95
CA GLY A 431 21.64 -20.52 -6.95
C GLY A 431 21.32 -20.90 -8.39
N GLN A 432 20.60 -22.00 -8.63
CA GLN A 432 20.12 -22.34 -9.96
C GLN A 432 18.92 -21.46 -10.35
N SER A 433 18.87 -21.02 -11.60
CA SER A 433 17.76 -20.25 -12.15
C SER A 433 16.85 -21.15 -12.98
N HIS A 434 15.55 -21.13 -12.72
CA HIS A 434 14.54 -21.84 -13.49
C HIS A 434 13.79 -20.87 -14.40
N VAL A 435 13.37 -21.38 -15.56
CA VAL A 435 12.59 -20.63 -16.55
C VAL A 435 11.20 -21.23 -16.63
N LEU A 436 10.16 -20.41 -16.48
CA LEU A 436 8.77 -20.77 -16.72
C LEU A 436 8.22 -19.95 -17.87
N GLN A 437 7.75 -20.63 -18.91
CA GLN A 437 7.01 -20.00 -20.00
C GLN A 437 5.53 -20.04 -19.67
N LEU A 438 4.89 -18.88 -19.58
CA LEU A 438 3.49 -18.75 -19.17
C LEU A 438 2.69 -18.10 -20.30
N SER A 439 1.80 -18.88 -20.90
CA SER A 439 0.86 -18.46 -21.96
C SER A 439 -0.53 -18.12 -21.43
N ASP A 440 -0.99 -18.86 -20.42
CA ASP A 440 -2.39 -18.86 -19.96
C ASP A 440 -2.54 -18.33 -18.52
N SER A 441 -1.84 -17.24 -18.25
CA SER A 441 -1.91 -16.57 -16.94
C SER A 441 -2.76 -15.30 -17.02
N ALA A 442 -3.59 -15.03 -16.01
CA ALA A 442 -4.30 -13.77 -15.86
C ALA A 442 -3.38 -12.64 -15.35
N GLY A 443 -2.17 -12.97 -14.89
CA GLY A 443 -1.19 -12.03 -14.39
C GLY A 443 -0.16 -12.64 -13.45
N VAL A 444 0.68 -11.76 -12.89
CA VAL A 444 1.70 -12.05 -11.87
C VAL A 444 1.66 -10.97 -10.80
N VAL A 445 1.85 -11.36 -9.54
CA VAL A 445 2.10 -10.43 -8.43
C VAL A 445 3.44 -10.77 -7.79
N LEU A 446 4.28 -9.78 -7.58
CA LEU A 446 5.55 -9.88 -6.87
C LEU A 446 5.41 -9.11 -5.57
N VAL A 447 5.55 -9.79 -4.44
CA VAL A 447 5.37 -9.21 -3.10
C VAL A 447 6.65 -9.38 -2.30
N LEU A 448 7.03 -8.34 -1.56
CA LEU A 448 8.10 -8.44 -0.58
C LEU A 448 7.62 -9.23 0.65
N GLU A 449 8.24 -10.37 0.92
CA GLU A 449 7.97 -11.19 2.10
C GLU A 449 9.28 -11.38 2.88
N GLU A 450 9.45 -10.58 3.93
CA GLU A 450 10.67 -10.52 4.75
C GLU A 450 11.93 -10.24 3.90
N ASP A 451 12.75 -11.27 3.72
CA ASP A 451 14.02 -11.26 2.98
C ASP A 451 13.90 -11.80 1.54
N HIS A 452 12.68 -12.17 1.12
CA HIS A 452 12.41 -12.91 -0.10
C HIS A 452 11.31 -12.24 -0.93
N ILE A 453 11.19 -12.70 -2.19
CA ILE A 453 10.17 -12.27 -3.13
C ILE A 453 9.14 -13.40 -3.24
N ARG A 454 7.90 -13.16 -2.82
CA ARG A 454 6.79 -14.06 -3.12
C ARG A 454 6.25 -13.72 -4.50
N VAL A 455 6.28 -14.71 -5.39
CA VAL A 455 5.70 -14.64 -6.73
C VAL A 455 4.37 -15.37 -6.72
N GLU A 456 3.29 -14.67 -7.05
CA GLU A 456 1.95 -15.23 -7.17
C GLU A 456 1.58 -15.26 -8.66
N LEU A 457 1.57 -16.45 -9.24
CA LEU A 457 1.13 -16.69 -10.61
C LEU A 457 -0.39 -16.84 -10.61
N LEU A 458 -1.06 -15.98 -11.36
CA LEU A 458 -2.52 -15.92 -11.40
C LEU A 458 -2.99 -16.71 -12.61
N GLY A 459 -3.65 -17.85 -12.38
CA GLY A 459 -4.27 -18.61 -13.46
C GLY A 459 -5.49 -17.92 -14.05
N GLU A 460 -5.77 -18.23 -15.32
CA GLU A 460 -6.97 -17.77 -16.01
C GLU A 460 -8.26 -18.16 -15.26
N SER A 461 -9.30 -17.33 -15.44
CA SER A 461 -10.63 -17.58 -14.90
C SER A 461 -11.46 -18.35 -15.93
N ARG A 462 -12.07 -19.49 -15.56
CA ARG A 462 -12.82 -20.33 -16.50
C ARG A 462 -14.24 -19.83 -16.75
N SER A 463 -14.76 -19.04 -15.82
CA SER A 463 -16.13 -18.50 -15.88
C SER A 463 -16.18 -17.03 -15.48
N PHE A 464 -17.20 -16.32 -15.96
CA PHE A 464 -17.42 -14.92 -15.61
C PHE A 464 -17.63 -14.73 -14.10
N LEU A 465 -18.38 -15.62 -13.44
CA LEU A 465 -18.64 -15.54 -12.00
C LEU A 465 -17.36 -15.68 -11.19
N GLU A 466 -16.47 -16.57 -11.62
CA GLU A 466 -15.14 -16.73 -11.02
C GLU A 466 -14.29 -15.47 -11.23
N HIS A 467 -14.22 -14.96 -12.47
CA HIS A 467 -13.50 -13.72 -12.80
C HIS A 467 -13.97 -12.53 -11.95
N LEU A 468 -15.29 -12.40 -11.83
CA LEU A 468 -15.94 -11.32 -11.10
C LEU A 468 -15.73 -11.46 -9.59
N ARG A 469 -15.84 -12.68 -9.04
CA ARG A 469 -15.52 -12.96 -7.63
C ARG A 469 -14.07 -12.61 -7.30
N ARG A 470 -13.12 -13.01 -8.15
CA ARG A 470 -11.69 -12.66 -8.00
C ARG A 470 -11.46 -11.16 -8.09
N SER A 471 -12.13 -10.47 -9.02
CA SER A 471 -12.07 -9.02 -9.13
C SER A 471 -12.56 -8.34 -7.84
N TRP A 472 -13.67 -8.80 -7.27
CA TRP A 472 -14.18 -8.24 -6.02
C TRP A 472 -13.25 -8.52 -4.85
N ASN A 473 -12.75 -9.74 -4.73
CA ASN A 473 -11.77 -10.09 -3.70
C ASN A 473 -10.57 -9.15 -3.79
N ARG A 474 -9.99 -8.94 -4.98
CA ARG A 474 -8.85 -8.03 -5.20
C ARG A 474 -9.12 -6.55 -4.94
N LEU A 475 -10.37 -6.11 -5.09
CA LEU A 475 -10.75 -4.73 -4.80
C LEU A 475 -11.10 -4.50 -3.32
N GLN A 476 -11.31 -5.58 -2.56
CA GLN A 476 -11.58 -5.54 -1.12
C GLN A 476 -10.32 -5.86 -0.30
N SER A 477 -9.49 -6.79 -0.79
CA SER A 477 -8.17 -7.07 -0.26
C SER A 477 -7.15 -6.10 -0.85
N HIS A 478 -6.11 -5.78 -0.09
CA HIS A 478 -5.01 -5.04 -0.66
C HIS A 478 -4.12 -6.09 -1.32
N GLY A 479 -3.93 -6.02 -2.65
CA GLY A 479 -3.34 -7.11 -3.44
C GLY A 479 -1.95 -7.61 -3.00
N TYR A 480 -1.26 -6.86 -2.13
CA TYR A 480 0.05 -7.22 -1.57
C TYR A 480 -0.03 -7.84 -0.17
N LEU A 481 -1.15 -7.70 0.55
CA LEU A 481 -1.29 -8.19 1.92
C LEU A 481 -1.94 -9.57 1.93
N ARG A 482 -1.25 -10.53 2.56
CA ARG A 482 -1.76 -11.88 2.80
C ARG A 482 -2.93 -11.81 3.79
N GLN A 483 -4.11 -12.27 3.39
CA GLN A 483 -5.22 -12.50 4.32
C GLN A 483 -5.09 -13.90 4.90
N GLU A 484 -4.77 -13.99 6.19
CA GLU A 484 -4.90 -15.23 6.94
C GLU A 484 -6.38 -15.63 7.01
N GLY A 485 -6.72 -16.85 6.58
CA GLY A 485 -8.07 -17.42 6.72
C GLY A 485 -8.98 -17.33 5.48
N VAL A 486 -8.55 -16.75 4.37
CA VAL A 486 -9.27 -16.88 3.08
C VAL A 486 -8.72 -18.10 2.35
N THR A 487 -9.61 -19.02 1.97
CA THR A 487 -9.28 -20.21 1.17
C THR A 487 -8.42 -19.79 -0.02
N THR A 488 -7.19 -20.31 -0.10
CA THR A 488 -6.29 -20.09 -1.24
C THR A 488 -7.07 -20.37 -2.53
N ASP A 489 -7.23 -19.35 -3.36
CA ASP A 489 -7.89 -19.49 -4.66
C ASP A 489 -7.18 -20.62 -5.43
N LEU A 490 -7.94 -21.61 -5.90
CA LEU A 490 -7.43 -22.87 -6.48
C LEU A 490 -6.48 -22.69 -7.68
N ASN A 491 -6.46 -21.51 -8.32
CA ASN A 491 -5.60 -21.22 -9.48
C ASN A 491 -4.49 -20.20 -9.18
N VAL A 492 -4.13 -19.98 -7.91
CA VAL A 492 -2.96 -19.15 -7.57
C VAL A 492 -1.80 -20.06 -7.17
N THR A 493 -0.72 -20.02 -7.96
CA THR A 493 0.52 -20.73 -7.62
C THR A 493 1.49 -19.75 -7.00
N THR A 494 1.95 -20.05 -5.78
CA THR A 494 2.88 -19.20 -5.03
C THR A 494 4.28 -19.79 -5.03
N ILE A 495 5.29 -19.00 -5.42
CA ILE A 495 6.68 -19.42 -5.45
C ILE A 495 7.50 -18.42 -4.64
N LEU A 496 8.29 -18.90 -3.69
CA LEU A 496 9.19 -18.04 -2.92
C LEU A 496 10.57 -18.00 -3.59
N CYS A 497 11.01 -16.79 -3.95
CA CYS A 497 12.19 -16.55 -4.77
C CYS A 497 13.17 -15.59 -4.09
N SER A 498 14.45 -15.69 -4.45
CA SER A 498 15.49 -14.72 -4.06
C SER A 498 15.66 -13.62 -5.10
N THR A 499 15.60 -13.98 -6.39
CA THR A 499 15.63 -13.07 -7.53
C THR A 499 14.63 -13.49 -8.58
N VAL A 500 14.05 -12.51 -9.28
CA VAL A 500 13.06 -12.75 -10.33
C VAL A 500 13.36 -11.85 -11.53
N GLU A 501 13.25 -12.38 -12.73
CA GLU A 501 13.25 -11.64 -13.98
C GLU A 501 11.97 -11.94 -14.74
N LEU A 502 11.34 -10.90 -15.28
CA LEU A 502 10.08 -10.97 -15.99
C LEU A 502 10.28 -10.46 -17.41
N TYR A 503 9.93 -11.27 -18.39
CA TYR A 503 10.04 -10.98 -19.81
C TYR A 503 8.65 -11.00 -20.45
N PRO A 504 7.96 -9.85 -20.53
CA PRO A 504 6.65 -9.77 -21.18
C PRO A 504 6.78 -10.04 -22.68
N ALA A 505 5.90 -10.86 -23.26
CA ALA A 505 5.90 -11.10 -24.70
C ALA A 505 5.30 -9.91 -25.48
N ILE A 506 4.36 -9.19 -24.86
CA ILE A 506 3.73 -7.99 -25.41
C ILE A 506 3.98 -6.85 -24.42
N THR A 507 4.54 -5.75 -24.90
CA THR A 507 4.79 -4.53 -24.11
C THR A 507 3.87 -3.38 -24.49
N GLU A 508 3.28 -3.42 -25.70
CA GLU A 508 2.41 -2.35 -26.19
C GLU A 508 1.11 -2.23 -25.38
N ASN A 509 0.87 -1.03 -24.83
CA ASN A 509 -0.27 -0.71 -23.96
C ASN A 509 -0.33 -1.57 -22.68
N GLU A 510 0.76 -2.22 -22.30
CA GLU A 510 0.88 -3.01 -21.07
C GLU A 510 1.56 -2.21 -19.96
N PHE A 511 1.06 -2.33 -18.73
CA PHE A 511 1.55 -1.54 -17.61
C PHE A 511 1.75 -2.39 -16.35
N TYR A 512 2.90 -2.20 -15.70
CA TYR A 512 3.17 -2.69 -14.37
C TYR A 512 2.68 -1.71 -13.32
N TRP A 513 1.99 -2.24 -12.31
CA TRP A 513 1.52 -1.46 -11.17
C TRP A 513 2.46 -1.68 -9.99
N ILE A 514 3.30 -0.71 -9.68
CA ILE A 514 4.27 -0.80 -8.59
C ILE A 514 3.79 0.13 -7.48
N ASP A 515 3.50 -0.40 -6.29
CA ASP A 515 2.96 0.38 -5.16
C ASP A 515 1.73 1.27 -5.49
N ASN A 516 0.96 0.91 -6.52
CA ASN A 516 -0.18 1.64 -7.11
C ASN A 516 0.15 2.80 -8.07
N ASP A 517 1.42 3.01 -8.41
CA ASP A 517 1.84 3.81 -9.57
C ASP A 517 1.99 2.90 -10.81
N HIS A 518 1.90 3.46 -12.03
CA HIS A 518 1.94 2.70 -13.27
C HIS A 518 3.22 2.97 -14.07
N PHE A 519 3.80 1.92 -14.61
CA PHE A 519 5.02 1.94 -15.43
C PHE A 519 4.78 1.14 -16.70
N GLU A 520 5.33 1.60 -17.82
CA GLU A 520 5.25 0.83 -19.08
C GLU A 520 5.94 -0.52 -18.94
N ALA A 521 5.28 -1.58 -19.41
CA ALA A 521 5.79 -2.93 -19.31
C ALA A 521 7.04 -3.08 -20.18
N CYS A 522 8.11 -3.60 -19.58
CA CYS A 522 9.36 -3.92 -20.25
C CYS A 522 10.03 -5.10 -19.52
N PRO A 523 11.04 -5.76 -20.12
CA PRO A 523 11.81 -6.76 -19.40
C PRO A 523 12.42 -6.16 -18.12
N ILE A 524 12.11 -6.76 -16.97
CA ILE A 524 12.56 -6.27 -15.66
C ILE A 524 13.26 -7.36 -14.85
N ARG A 525 14.16 -6.93 -13.98
CA ARG A 525 14.79 -7.74 -12.94
C ARG A 525 14.45 -7.15 -11.59
N VAL A 526 13.97 -8.02 -10.69
CA VAL A 526 13.53 -7.70 -9.34
C VAL A 526 14.43 -8.37 -8.31
N ARG A 527 14.88 -7.60 -7.32
CA ARG A 527 15.77 -8.04 -6.24
C ARG A 527 15.33 -7.42 -4.91
N VAL A 528 15.62 -8.09 -3.80
CA VAL A 528 15.41 -7.52 -2.46
C VAL A 528 16.65 -6.73 -2.04
N ARG A 529 16.45 -5.46 -1.69
CA ARG A 529 17.43 -4.63 -0.97
C ARG A 529 17.10 -4.66 0.51
N ARG A 530 18.02 -5.22 1.29
CA ARG A 530 17.80 -5.42 2.73
C ARG A 530 18.07 -4.16 3.52
N ASN A 531 17.24 -3.90 4.53
CA ASN A 531 17.39 -2.75 5.43
C ASN A 531 17.65 -1.43 4.70
N ALA A 532 16.99 -1.22 3.57
CA ALA A 532 17.24 -0.05 2.75
C ALA A 532 16.73 1.25 3.41
N VAL A 533 15.67 1.17 4.23
CA VAL A 533 14.90 2.35 4.64
C VAL A 533 14.60 2.36 6.13
N ASN A 534 14.74 3.52 6.75
CA ASN A 534 14.26 3.79 8.09
C ASN A 534 12.79 4.23 8.07
N ILE A 535 11.92 3.51 8.78
CA ILE A 535 10.48 3.82 8.86
C ILE A 535 10.10 3.95 10.33
N TYR A 536 9.32 4.99 10.65
CA TYR A 536 8.75 5.14 11.99
C TYR A 536 7.71 4.05 12.23
N GLN A 537 8.05 3.09 13.08
CA GLN A 537 7.21 1.96 13.43
C GLN A 537 7.50 1.54 14.86
N GLN A 538 6.46 1.04 15.55
CA GLN A 538 6.61 0.49 16.89
C GLN A 538 7.44 -0.80 16.83
N GLN A 539 8.40 -0.97 17.74
CA GLN A 539 9.09 -2.25 17.91
C GLN A 539 8.10 -3.21 18.58
N ASN A 540 7.78 -4.32 17.91
CA ASN A 540 6.96 -5.41 18.45
C ASN A 540 7.76 -6.24 19.45
#